data_AF-A0A920UCL1-F1
#
_entry.id   AF-A0A920UCL1-F1
#
_cell.length_a   1.000
_cell.length_b   1.000
_cell.length_c   1.000
_cell.angle_alpha   90.00
_cell.angle_beta   90.00
_cell.angle_gamma   90.00
#
_symmetry.space_group_name_H-M   'P 1'
#
loop_
_entity.id
_entity.type
_entity.pdbx_description
1 polymer ?
#
loop_
_entity_poly.entity_id
_entity_poly.type
_entity_poly.pdbx_seq_one_letter_code
_entity_poly.pdbx_strand_id
1 'polypeptide(L)'
;MISLDQGGLLLFQSPDDYQFFEAQTQEVFDVVGAGDTVSSVLAFMIAGKASVEHAAYWAQLAASMEIQHVGVVSFTKNELLQRFEFGESSTKIMTIEQLCKTLPSELPVVFTNGFFDNISAGHLKFLDQLKTLNGFNVVGINSDNSIDEQKGALPLLNERERALLLSAVEAVDRVVIFNELDAGSMIRRIRPQIVVKGKHFLNKKMPEEKAIEETGAKLEFFPVY
;
A
#
# COMPACT_ATOMS: atom_id res chain seq x y z
N MET A 1 -25.23 15.58 -12.50
CA MET A 1 -23.92 15.66 -11.83
C MET A 1 -23.20 16.90 -12.34
N ILE A 2 -22.63 17.70 -11.44
CA ILE A 2 -21.93 18.95 -11.75
C ILE A 2 -20.52 18.82 -11.18
N SER A 3 -19.50 18.98 -12.03
CA SER A 3 -18.11 19.13 -11.58
C SER A 3 -17.90 20.54 -11.04
N LEU A 4 -17.34 20.64 -9.86
CA LEU A 4 -17.02 21.88 -9.15
C LEU A 4 -15.50 22.11 -9.15
N ASP A 5 -14.80 21.55 -10.13
CA ASP A 5 -13.35 21.66 -10.29
C ASP A 5 -12.62 21.13 -9.03
N GLN A 6 -11.65 21.86 -8.49
CA GLN A 6 -10.99 21.58 -7.19
C GLN A 6 -11.97 21.41 -6.00
N GLY A 7 -13.23 21.83 -6.12
CA GLY A 7 -14.25 21.65 -5.09
C GLY A 7 -14.86 20.24 -5.04
N GLY A 8 -14.71 19.43 -6.08
CA GLY A 8 -15.28 18.07 -6.15
C GLY A 8 -16.54 17.97 -7.00
N LEU A 9 -17.48 17.09 -6.64
CA LEU A 9 -18.66 16.76 -7.44
C LEU A 9 -19.97 16.97 -6.68
N LEU A 10 -20.94 17.59 -7.34
CA LEU A 10 -22.31 17.67 -6.86
C LEU A 10 -23.22 16.74 -7.66
N LEU A 11 -23.73 15.71 -7.00
CA LEU A 11 -24.82 14.88 -7.51
C LEU A 11 -26.15 15.53 -7.13
N PHE A 12 -26.69 16.32 -8.04
CA PHE A 12 -28.00 16.97 -7.87
C PHE A 12 -29.12 16.10 -8.45
N GLN A 13 -30.14 15.80 -7.65
CA GLN A 13 -31.39 15.17 -8.10
C GLN A 13 -32.58 16.15 -7.98
N SER A 14 -32.66 16.88 -6.86
CA SER A 14 -33.64 17.95 -6.62
C SER A 14 -33.10 18.97 -5.58
N PRO A 15 -33.76 20.12 -5.36
CA PRO A 15 -33.33 21.10 -4.36
C PRO A 15 -33.14 20.54 -2.94
N ASP A 16 -33.92 19.53 -2.57
CA ASP A 16 -33.88 18.86 -1.26
C ASP A 16 -33.13 17.52 -1.29
N ASP A 17 -32.68 17.08 -2.47
CA ASP A 17 -32.01 15.79 -2.69
C ASP A 17 -30.77 15.97 -3.57
N TYR A 18 -29.65 16.24 -2.90
CA TYR A 18 -28.35 16.34 -3.52
C TYR A 18 -27.28 15.78 -2.60
N GLN A 19 -26.21 15.26 -3.20
CA GLN A 19 -25.05 14.75 -2.49
C GLN A 19 -23.79 15.45 -2.99
N PHE A 20 -22.99 15.93 -2.05
CA PHE A 20 -21.69 16.53 -2.36
C PHE A 20 -20.58 15.52 -2.07
N PHE A 21 -19.69 15.37 -3.05
CA PHE A 21 -18.50 14.53 -2.98
C PHE A 21 -17.29 15.46 -2.99
N GLU A 22 -16.75 15.75 -1.82
CA GLU A 22 -15.57 16.61 -1.68
C GLU A 22 -14.34 16.02 -2.36
N ALA A 23 -13.55 16.89 -3.00
CA ALA A 23 -12.22 16.52 -3.44
C ALA A 23 -11.31 16.34 -2.20
N GLN A 24 -10.92 15.09 -1.94
CA GLN A 24 -9.95 14.79 -0.89
C GLN A 24 -8.54 14.91 -1.47
N THR A 25 -7.97 16.12 -1.45
CA THR A 25 -6.60 16.36 -1.89
C THR A 25 -5.88 17.39 -1.00
N GLN A 26 -4.62 17.11 -0.63
CA GLN A 26 -3.78 18.06 0.11
C GLN A 26 -3.11 19.13 -0.78
N GLU A 27 -2.85 18.83 -2.06
CA GLU A 27 -2.21 19.74 -3.02
C GLU A 27 -2.86 19.60 -4.41
N VAL A 28 -3.18 20.73 -5.06
CA VAL A 28 -3.73 20.78 -6.42
C VAL A 28 -2.67 21.36 -7.35
N PHE A 29 -2.26 20.61 -8.36
CA PHE A 29 -1.22 21.01 -9.32
C PHE A 29 -1.81 21.51 -10.65
N ASP A 30 -2.80 20.80 -11.19
CA ASP A 30 -3.47 21.11 -12.45
C ASP A 30 -4.88 20.52 -12.41
N VAL A 31 -5.86 21.12 -13.08
CA VAL A 31 -7.24 20.62 -13.13
C VAL A 31 -7.63 20.11 -14.52
N VAL A 32 -6.71 20.21 -15.47
CA VAL A 32 -6.86 19.70 -16.83
C VAL A 32 -7.05 18.18 -16.79
N GLY A 33 -8.09 17.70 -17.48
CA GLY A 33 -8.41 16.27 -17.60
C GLY A 33 -9.37 15.73 -16.54
N ALA A 34 -9.52 16.42 -15.39
CA ALA A 34 -10.39 15.98 -14.29
C ALA A 34 -11.83 15.67 -14.74
N GLY A 35 -12.40 16.51 -15.62
CA GLY A 35 -13.73 16.29 -16.20
C GLY A 35 -13.82 15.04 -17.11
N ASP A 36 -12.76 14.75 -17.86
CA ASP A 36 -12.68 13.57 -18.74
C ASP A 36 -12.56 12.29 -17.90
N THR A 37 -11.80 12.33 -16.80
CA THR A 37 -11.71 11.23 -15.83
C THR A 37 -13.03 10.98 -15.13
N VAL A 38 -13.72 12.03 -14.65
CA VAL A 38 -15.07 11.88 -14.07
C VAL A 38 -16.00 11.19 -15.05
N SER A 39 -16.04 11.68 -16.30
CA SER A 39 -16.92 11.14 -17.34
C SER A 39 -16.59 9.68 -17.66
N SER A 40 -15.30 9.35 -17.77
CA SER A 40 -14.83 8.00 -18.10
C SER A 40 -15.17 6.98 -17.00
N VAL A 41 -14.85 7.30 -15.74
CA VAL A 41 -15.12 6.41 -14.59
C VAL A 41 -16.61 6.26 -14.34
N LEU A 42 -17.37 7.36 -14.44
CA LEU A 42 -18.83 7.34 -14.30
C LEU A 42 -19.48 6.44 -15.36
N ALA A 43 -19.11 6.62 -16.63
CA ALA A 43 -19.63 5.81 -17.73
C ALA A 43 -19.29 4.32 -17.56
N PHE A 44 -18.05 4.01 -17.17
CA PHE A 44 -17.60 2.64 -16.92
C PHE A 44 -18.41 1.96 -15.79
N MET A 45 -18.58 2.65 -14.66
CA MET A 45 -19.29 2.11 -13.49
C MET A 45 -20.79 1.92 -13.76
N ILE A 46 -21.43 2.88 -14.42
CA ILE A 46 -22.86 2.78 -14.79
C ILE A 46 -23.07 1.65 -15.82
N ALA A 47 -22.17 1.49 -16.79
CA ALA A 47 -22.24 0.37 -17.73
C ALA A 47 -22.11 -0.99 -17.01
N GLY A 48 -21.34 -1.03 -15.91
CA GLY A 48 -21.25 -2.15 -14.97
C GLY A 48 -22.44 -2.32 -14.03
N LYS A 49 -23.51 -1.53 -14.20
CA LYS A 49 -24.73 -1.49 -13.36
C LYS A 49 -24.49 -1.06 -11.91
N ALA A 50 -23.41 -0.31 -11.64
CA ALA A 50 -23.25 0.35 -10.35
C ALA A 50 -24.32 1.44 -10.16
N SER A 51 -24.67 1.73 -8.92
CA SER A 51 -25.54 2.87 -8.62
C SER A 51 -24.84 4.19 -8.94
N VAL A 52 -25.62 5.24 -9.21
CA VAL A 52 -25.07 6.55 -9.58
C VAL A 52 -24.21 7.13 -8.45
N GLU A 53 -24.57 6.86 -7.20
CA GLU A 53 -23.85 7.28 -6.01
C GLU A 53 -22.47 6.63 -5.93
N HIS A 54 -22.38 5.30 -6.13
CA HIS A 54 -21.09 4.61 -6.17
C HIS A 54 -20.24 5.07 -7.35
N ALA A 55 -20.86 5.26 -8.51
CA ALA A 55 -20.16 5.73 -9.70
C ALA A 55 -19.62 7.16 -9.50
N ALA A 56 -20.39 8.04 -8.86
CA ALA A 56 -19.97 9.40 -8.50
C ALA A 56 -18.81 9.40 -7.49
N TYR A 57 -18.85 8.52 -6.48
CA TYR A 57 -17.76 8.38 -5.52
C TYR A 57 -16.44 7.98 -6.19
N TRP A 58 -16.46 6.93 -7.03
CA TRP A 58 -15.25 6.48 -7.74
C TRP A 58 -14.76 7.51 -8.76
N ALA A 59 -15.67 8.21 -9.43
CA ALA A 59 -15.34 9.31 -10.33
C ALA A 59 -14.66 10.47 -9.58
N GLN A 60 -15.16 10.83 -8.38
CA GLN A 60 -14.54 11.84 -7.53
C GLN A 60 -13.14 11.41 -7.09
N LEU A 61 -12.98 10.16 -6.66
CA LEU A 61 -11.69 9.64 -6.21
C LEU A 61 -10.65 9.73 -7.34
N ALA A 62 -11.02 9.32 -8.55
CA ALA A 62 -10.15 9.37 -9.72
C ALA A 62 -9.79 10.80 -10.12
N ALA A 63 -10.77 11.70 -10.15
CA ALA A 63 -10.53 13.12 -10.43
C ALA A 63 -9.60 13.75 -9.38
N SER A 64 -9.77 13.41 -8.11
CA SER A 64 -8.91 13.90 -7.02
C SER A 64 -7.46 13.44 -7.18
N MET A 65 -7.22 12.25 -7.76
CA MET A 65 -5.87 11.78 -8.10
C MET A 65 -5.30 12.49 -9.33
N GLU A 66 -6.13 12.79 -10.33
CA GLU A 66 -5.68 13.49 -11.54
C GLU A 66 -5.17 14.89 -11.24
N ILE A 67 -5.90 15.63 -10.39
CA ILE A 67 -5.54 17.01 -10.09
C ILE A 67 -4.24 17.17 -9.28
N GLN A 68 -3.63 16.06 -8.87
CA GLN A 68 -2.32 15.98 -8.22
C GLN A 68 -1.15 15.90 -9.21
N HIS A 69 -1.42 15.93 -10.52
CA HIS A 69 -0.41 15.79 -11.56
C HIS A 69 -0.53 16.92 -12.57
N VAL A 70 0.54 17.19 -13.33
CA VAL A 70 0.53 18.19 -14.40
C VAL A 70 0.08 17.54 -15.70
N GLY A 71 -0.96 18.11 -16.33
CA GLY A 71 -1.57 17.57 -17.55
C GLY A 71 -2.43 16.33 -17.35
N VAL A 72 -2.85 15.71 -18.46
CA VAL A 72 -3.75 14.54 -18.45
C VAL A 72 -2.97 13.26 -18.15
N VAL A 73 -3.32 12.60 -17.06
CA VAL A 73 -2.71 11.33 -16.61
C VAL A 73 -3.76 10.23 -16.51
N SER A 74 -3.39 9.00 -16.89
CA SER A 74 -4.28 7.84 -16.76
C SER A 74 -3.92 7.00 -15.54
N PHE A 75 -4.90 6.61 -14.76
CA PHE A 75 -4.74 5.70 -13.63
C PHE A 75 -5.26 4.30 -13.94
N THR A 76 -4.59 3.32 -13.37
CA THR A 76 -5.03 1.92 -13.39
C THR A 76 -6.09 1.68 -12.31
N LYS A 77 -6.90 0.63 -12.51
CA LYS A 77 -7.84 0.14 -11.47
C LYS A 77 -7.16 -0.09 -10.12
N ASN A 78 -5.92 -0.59 -10.13
CA ASN A 78 -5.19 -0.90 -8.90
C ASN A 78 -4.79 0.36 -8.13
N GLU A 79 -4.40 1.43 -8.81
CA GLU A 79 -4.07 2.70 -8.15
C GLU A 79 -5.31 3.34 -7.50
N LEU A 80 -6.47 3.26 -8.16
CA LEU A 80 -7.74 3.71 -7.58
C LEU A 80 -8.12 2.90 -6.34
N LEU A 81 -8.04 1.57 -6.42
CA LEU A 81 -8.31 0.68 -5.29
C LEU A 81 -7.35 0.94 -4.13
N GLN A 82 -6.06 1.14 -4.42
CA GLN A 82 -5.05 1.45 -3.42
C GLN A 82 -5.34 2.80 -2.72
N ARG A 83 -5.72 3.84 -3.47
CA ARG A 83 -6.13 5.13 -2.89
C ARG A 83 -7.38 5.01 -2.02
N PHE A 84 -8.34 4.18 -2.42
CA PHE A 84 -9.54 3.86 -1.64
C PHE A 84 -9.20 3.09 -0.35
N GLU A 85 -8.37 2.06 -0.46
CA GLU A 85 -7.99 1.17 0.64
C GLU A 85 -7.01 1.80 1.61
N PHE A 86 -6.18 2.76 1.23
CA PHE A 86 -5.09 3.23 2.09
C PHE A 86 -4.97 4.76 2.19
N GLY A 87 -5.75 5.52 1.43
CA GLY A 87 -5.71 6.98 1.50
C GLY A 87 -4.47 7.58 0.81
N GLU A 88 -4.17 8.85 1.11
CA GLU A 88 -3.17 9.64 0.40
C GLU A 88 -1.73 9.36 0.87
N SER A 89 -1.58 9.03 2.16
CA SER A 89 -0.28 8.77 2.80
C SER A 89 0.39 7.45 2.39
N SER A 90 -0.19 6.68 1.46
CA SER A 90 0.12 5.26 1.30
C SER A 90 0.88 4.87 0.04
N THR A 91 1.56 5.80 -0.64
CA THR A 91 2.34 5.49 -1.85
C THR A 91 3.36 4.35 -1.64
N LYS A 92 3.72 4.08 -0.38
CA LYS A 92 4.59 2.97 0.03
C LYS A 92 3.88 1.62 0.10
N ILE A 93 2.56 1.55 0.33
CA ILE A 93 1.82 0.30 0.45
C ILE A 93 1.42 -0.16 -0.94
N MET A 94 1.82 -1.34 -1.40
CA MET A 94 1.52 -1.79 -2.77
C MET A 94 1.37 -3.30 -2.86
N THR A 95 0.86 -3.79 -3.99
CA THR A 95 0.88 -5.22 -4.26
C THR A 95 2.29 -5.67 -4.61
N ILE A 96 2.55 -6.96 -4.41
CA ILE A 96 3.83 -7.56 -4.77
C ILE A 96 4.10 -7.50 -6.29
N GLU A 97 3.07 -7.52 -7.14
CA GLU A 97 3.21 -7.31 -8.59
C GLU A 97 3.66 -5.89 -8.91
N GLN A 98 3.11 -4.88 -8.25
CA GLN A 98 3.53 -3.48 -8.40
C GLN A 98 4.95 -3.28 -7.87
N LEU A 99 5.26 -3.87 -6.71
CA LEU A 99 6.60 -3.84 -6.14
C LEU A 99 7.62 -4.39 -7.13
N CYS A 100 7.43 -5.61 -7.64
CA CYS A 100 8.36 -6.22 -8.59
C CYS A 100 8.60 -5.37 -9.85
N LYS A 101 7.64 -4.54 -10.28
CA LYS A 101 7.79 -3.62 -11.43
C LYS A 101 8.52 -2.33 -11.09
N THR A 102 8.55 -1.94 -9.82
CA THR A 102 9.04 -0.64 -9.34
C THR A 102 10.29 -0.77 -8.47
N LEU A 103 10.81 -1.98 -8.27
CA LEU A 103 12.08 -2.19 -7.57
C LEU A 103 13.22 -1.43 -8.28
N PRO A 104 14.08 -0.72 -7.53
CA PRO A 104 15.20 -0.01 -8.13
C PRO A 104 16.26 -0.98 -8.64
N SER A 105 16.91 -0.64 -9.76
CA SER A 105 18.06 -1.38 -10.28
C SER A 105 19.37 -1.03 -9.57
N GLU A 106 19.49 0.19 -9.08
CA GLU A 106 20.76 0.77 -8.57
C GLU A 106 20.99 0.54 -7.07
N LEU A 107 19.96 0.11 -6.33
CA LEU A 107 20.02 -0.09 -4.88
C LEU A 107 19.71 -1.55 -4.53
N PRO A 108 20.45 -2.16 -3.59
CA PRO A 108 20.11 -3.49 -3.11
C PRO A 108 18.77 -3.44 -2.37
N VAL A 109 17.91 -4.40 -2.66
CA VAL A 109 16.64 -4.58 -1.98
C VAL A 109 16.90 -5.25 -0.63
N VAL A 110 16.47 -4.58 0.42
CA VAL A 110 16.49 -5.07 1.80
C VAL A 110 15.07 -5.50 2.14
N PHE A 111 14.92 -6.73 2.60
CA PHE A 111 13.62 -7.28 2.94
C PHE A 111 13.55 -7.68 4.41
N THR A 112 12.46 -7.32 5.07
CA THR A 112 12.10 -7.87 6.39
C THR A 112 10.61 -8.17 6.42
N ASN A 113 10.19 -9.04 7.32
CA ASN A 113 8.77 -9.33 7.49
C ASN A 113 8.42 -9.65 8.94
N GLY A 114 7.14 -9.49 9.26
CA GLY A 114 6.59 -9.85 10.56
C GLY A 114 5.09 -9.62 10.63
N PHE A 115 4.50 -10.05 11.74
CA PHE A 115 3.07 -9.86 12.00
C PHE A 115 2.72 -8.40 12.31
N PHE A 116 3.56 -7.70 13.07
CA PHE A 116 3.31 -6.32 13.54
C PHE A 116 1.93 -6.13 14.17
N ASP A 117 1.47 -7.11 14.94
CA ASP A 117 0.14 -7.18 15.54
C ASP A 117 -0.01 -6.20 16.72
N ASN A 118 0.96 -6.20 17.62
CA ASN A 118 1.09 -5.22 18.70
C ASN A 118 2.31 -4.33 18.44
N ILE A 119 2.15 -3.37 17.53
CA ILE A 119 3.22 -2.43 17.17
C ILE A 119 3.62 -1.65 18.42
N SER A 120 4.93 -1.64 18.69
CA SER A 120 5.51 -1.02 19.87
C SER A 120 6.71 -0.18 19.44
N ALA A 121 7.22 0.65 20.34
CA ALA A 121 8.45 1.40 20.09
C ALA A 121 9.63 0.49 19.70
N GLY A 122 9.63 -0.77 20.11
CA GLY A 122 10.66 -1.74 19.72
C GLY A 122 10.61 -2.10 18.24
N HIS A 123 9.41 -2.30 17.68
CA HIS A 123 9.22 -2.53 16.25
C HIS A 123 9.65 -1.31 15.44
N LEU A 124 9.30 -0.10 15.89
CA LEU A 124 9.69 1.13 15.19
C LEU A 124 11.21 1.32 15.20
N LYS A 125 11.88 1.07 16.34
CA LYS A 125 13.35 1.09 16.44
C LYS A 125 14.01 0.04 15.55
N PHE A 126 13.44 -1.16 15.48
CA PHE A 126 13.94 -2.22 14.59
C PHE A 126 13.86 -1.78 13.12
N LEU A 127 12.75 -1.18 12.70
CA LEU A 127 12.59 -0.70 11.32
C LEU A 127 13.45 0.52 11.03
N ASP A 128 13.62 1.44 11.98
CA ASP A 128 14.48 2.62 11.79
C ASP A 128 15.96 2.22 11.58
N GLN A 129 16.41 1.12 12.17
CA GLN A 129 17.74 0.57 11.94
C GLN A 129 17.98 0.15 10.48
N LEU A 130 16.93 -0.08 9.68
CA LEU A 130 17.10 -0.37 8.25
C LEU A 130 17.81 0.77 7.50
N LYS A 131 17.72 2.01 7.99
CA LYS A 131 18.49 3.16 7.45
C LYS A 131 20.00 2.99 7.54
N THR A 132 20.48 2.10 8.41
CA THR A 132 21.92 1.80 8.50
C THR A 132 22.42 0.96 7.32
N LEU A 133 21.49 0.35 6.57
CA LEU A 133 21.77 -0.37 5.33
C LEU A 133 21.60 0.59 4.16
N ASN A 134 22.56 0.57 3.23
CA ASN A 134 22.41 1.30 1.98
C ASN A 134 21.56 0.47 1.01
N GLY A 135 20.24 0.56 1.09
CA GLY A 135 19.33 -0.22 0.27
C GLY A 135 17.88 0.27 0.28
N PHE A 136 17.07 -0.37 -0.55
CA PHE A 136 15.63 -0.11 -0.67
C PHE A 136 14.86 -1.06 0.25
N ASN A 137 14.27 -0.51 1.30
CA ASN A 137 13.72 -1.23 2.44
C ASN A 137 12.26 -1.61 2.22
N VAL A 138 12.03 -2.90 1.99
CA VAL A 138 10.72 -3.52 1.82
C VAL A 138 10.31 -4.27 3.09
N VAL A 139 9.13 -3.95 3.62
CA VAL A 139 8.53 -4.64 4.77
C VAL A 139 7.33 -5.47 4.31
N GLY A 140 7.43 -6.79 4.46
CA GLY A 140 6.31 -7.70 4.30
C GLY A 140 5.51 -7.86 5.59
N ILE A 141 4.18 -7.77 5.51
CA ILE A 141 3.31 -8.09 6.63
C ILE A 141 2.32 -9.19 6.27
N ASN A 142 2.08 -10.09 7.21
CA ASN A 142 1.06 -11.13 7.06
C ASN A 142 -0.34 -10.50 7.01
N SER A 143 -1.22 -11.06 6.19
CA SER A 143 -2.64 -10.76 6.16
C SER A 143 -3.34 -11.14 7.46
N ASP A 144 -4.55 -10.64 7.68
CA ASP A 144 -5.35 -11.02 8.85
C ASP A 144 -5.70 -12.50 8.83
N ASN A 145 -6.00 -13.05 7.65
CA ASN A 145 -6.23 -14.49 7.47
C ASN A 145 -4.99 -15.32 7.80
N SER A 146 -3.80 -14.90 7.33
CA SER A 146 -2.53 -15.58 7.62
C SER A 146 -2.26 -15.59 9.14
N ILE A 147 -2.52 -14.46 9.82
CA ILE A 147 -2.38 -14.38 11.28
C ILE A 147 -3.38 -15.29 12.00
N ASP A 148 -4.65 -15.30 11.60
CA ASP A 148 -5.67 -16.14 12.21
C ASP A 148 -5.35 -17.63 12.05
N GLU A 149 -4.91 -18.05 10.84
CA GLU A 149 -4.48 -19.43 10.60
C GLU A 149 -3.27 -19.83 11.45
N GLN A 150 -2.33 -18.92 11.69
CA GLN A 150 -1.09 -19.22 12.44
C GLN A 150 -1.25 -19.11 13.96
N LYS A 151 -2.08 -18.18 14.44
CA LYS A 151 -2.22 -17.87 15.87
C LYS A 151 -3.56 -18.31 16.46
N GLY A 152 -4.54 -18.67 15.63
CA GLY A 152 -5.90 -19.03 16.04
C GLY A 152 -6.75 -17.85 16.53
N ALA A 153 -6.32 -16.63 16.21
CA ALA A 153 -7.05 -15.41 16.52
C ALA A 153 -6.66 -14.28 15.56
N LEU A 154 -7.64 -13.43 15.21
CA LEU A 154 -7.41 -12.20 14.46
C LEU A 154 -6.46 -11.26 15.20
N PRO A 155 -5.66 -10.46 14.46
CA PRO A 155 -4.81 -9.44 15.05
C PRO A 155 -5.62 -8.31 15.70
N LEU A 156 -4.98 -7.57 16.59
CA LEU A 156 -5.57 -6.38 17.25
C LEU A 156 -5.83 -5.25 16.27
N LEU A 157 -4.91 -5.06 15.33
CA LEU A 157 -5.03 -4.13 14.22
C LEU A 157 -5.12 -4.92 12.92
N ASN A 158 -6.07 -4.56 12.07
CA ASN A 158 -6.22 -5.23 10.78
C ASN A 158 -5.01 -4.95 9.87
N GLU A 159 -4.86 -5.72 8.81
CA GLU A 159 -3.73 -5.65 7.89
C GLU A 159 -3.56 -4.27 7.26
N ARG A 160 -4.66 -3.56 7.02
CA ARG A 160 -4.65 -2.20 6.49
C ARG A 160 -4.07 -1.21 7.49
N GLU A 161 -4.53 -1.25 8.73
CA GLU A 161 -4.04 -0.39 9.82
C GLU A 161 -2.56 -0.63 10.10
N ARG A 162 -2.15 -1.91 10.15
CA ARG A 162 -0.75 -2.28 10.29
C ARG A 162 0.08 -1.75 9.13
N ALA A 163 -0.36 -1.94 7.89
CA ALA A 163 0.36 -1.43 6.73
C ALA A 163 0.51 0.10 6.75
N LEU A 164 -0.55 0.84 7.13
CA LEU A 164 -0.53 2.29 7.27
C LEU A 164 0.48 2.75 8.30
N LEU A 165 0.48 2.15 9.49
CA LEU A 165 1.43 2.49 10.55
C LEU A 165 2.88 2.26 10.11
N LEU A 166 3.15 1.17 9.42
CA LEU A 166 4.51 0.87 8.94
C LEU A 166 4.92 1.77 7.76
N SER A 167 3.97 2.17 6.90
CA SER A 167 4.25 3.10 5.81
C SER A 167 4.68 4.49 6.32
N ALA A 168 4.19 4.90 7.49
CA ALA A 168 4.58 6.15 8.13
C ALA A 168 6.02 6.15 8.67
N VAL A 169 6.66 4.98 8.79
CA VAL A 169 8.06 4.88 9.22
C VAL A 169 8.97 5.37 8.09
N GLU A 170 9.79 6.37 8.38
CA GLU A 170 10.67 7.00 7.40
C GLU A 170 11.63 6.00 6.73
N ALA A 171 12.15 5.04 7.51
CA ALA A 171 13.07 4.01 7.04
C ALA A 171 12.45 2.98 6.07
N VAL A 172 11.12 2.92 6.01
CA VAL A 172 10.39 1.95 5.20
C VAL A 172 10.10 2.57 3.84
N ASP A 173 10.62 1.97 2.78
CA ASP A 173 10.35 2.43 1.41
C ASP A 173 9.05 1.84 0.89
N ARG A 174 8.80 0.54 1.14
CA ARG A 174 7.59 -0.15 0.69
C ARG A 174 7.04 -1.10 1.75
N VAL A 175 5.73 -1.23 1.77
CA VAL A 175 4.98 -2.21 2.56
C VAL A 175 4.19 -3.10 1.62
N VAL A 176 4.26 -4.40 1.83
CA VAL A 176 3.48 -5.39 1.06
C VAL A 176 2.76 -6.33 2.02
N ILE A 177 1.48 -6.57 1.76
CA ILE A 177 0.66 -7.53 2.52
C ILE A 177 0.71 -8.87 1.78
N PHE A 178 0.88 -9.97 2.52
CA PHE A 178 0.88 -11.32 1.94
C PHE A 178 0.07 -12.32 2.76
N ASN A 179 -0.51 -13.29 2.07
CA ASN A 179 -1.44 -14.24 2.67
C ASN A 179 -0.80 -15.59 3.00
N GLU A 180 0.39 -15.87 2.47
CA GLU A 180 1.12 -17.08 2.78
C GLU A 180 1.51 -17.17 4.26
N LEU A 181 1.72 -18.40 4.76
CA LEU A 181 2.12 -18.65 6.15
C LEU A 181 3.58 -18.26 6.43
N ASP A 182 4.39 -18.16 5.39
CA ASP A 182 5.79 -17.73 5.46
C ASP A 182 6.14 -16.79 4.31
N ALA A 183 7.22 -16.04 4.49
CA ALA A 183 7.69 -15.07 3.51
C ALA A 183 8.51 -15.71 2.36
N GLY A 184 8.64 -17.03 2.30
CA GLY A 184 9.50 -17.71 1.31
C GLY A 184 9.04 -17.49 -0.13
N SER A 185 7.72 -17.52 -0.37
CA SER A 185 7.12 -17.16 -1.67
C SER A 185 7.54 -15.74 -2.08
N MET A 186 7.42 -14.79 -1.15
CA MET A 186 7.77 -13.40 -1.37
C MET A 186 9.26 -13.19 -1.62
N ILE A 187 10.13 -13.81 -0.82
CA ILE A 187 11.59 -13.74 -0.99
C ILE A 187 11.98 -14.25 -2.39
N ARG A 188 11.40 -15.37 -2.85
CA ARG A 188 11.66 -15.89 -4.20
C ARG A 188 11.23 -14.93 -5.32
N ARG A 189 10.13 -14.19 -5.11
CA ARG A 189 9.60 -13.22 -6.09
C ARG A 189 10.37 -11.91 -6.11
N ILE A 190 10.67 -11.35 -4.94
CA ILE A 190 11.38 -10.08 -4.78
C ILE A 190 12.88 -10.26 -5.05
N ARG A 191 13.44 -11.43 -4.74
CA ARG A 191 14.88 -11.74 -4.82
C ARG A 191 15.74 -10.68 -4.12
N PRO A 192 15.51 -10.41 -2.83
CA PRO A 192 16.24 -9.38 -2.11
C PRO A 192 17.72 -9.71 -2.00
N GLN A 193 18.57 -8.68 -1.92
CA GLN A 193 20.00 -8.85 -1.67
C GLN A 193 20.28 -9.03 -0.19
N ILE A 194 19.45 -8.47 0.68
CA ILE A 194 19.58 -8.57 2.14
C ILE A 194 18.23 -8.96 2.73
N VAL A 195 18.21 -9.93 3.64
CA VAL A 195 17.07 -10.25 4.49
C VAL A 195 17.43 -9.92 5.93
N VAL A 196 16.62 -9.09 6.59
CA VAL A 196 16.86 -8.64 7.97
C VAL A 196 15.87 -9.31 8.91
N LYS A 197 16.38 -9.87 10.00
CA LYS A 197 15.61 -10.51 11.07
C LYS A 197 15.98 -9.96 12.44
N GLY A 198 15.08 -10.12 13.40
CA GLY A 198 15.41 -9.82 14.80
C GLY A 198 16.41 -10.83 15.36
N LYS A 199 17.34 -10.39 16.22
CA LYS A 199 18.35 -11.24 16.88
C LYS A 199 17.78 -12.43 17.65
N HIS A 200 16.50 -12.40 18.02
CA HIS A 200 15.82 -13.54 18.66
C HIS A 200 15.61 -14.74 17.72
N PHE A 201 15.80 -14.57 16.41
CA PHE A 201 15.84 -15.64 15.41
C PHE A 201 17.24 -16.23 15.22
N LEU A 202 18.27 -15.66 15.85
CA LEU A 202 19.62 -16.21 15.77
C LEU A 202 19.61 -17.66 16.28
N ASN A 203 20.17 -18.56 15.48
CA ASN A 203 20.22 -20.02 15.74
C ASN A 203 18.84 -20.71 15.85
N LYS A 204 17.76 -20.07 15.37
CA LYS A 204 16.45 -20.71 15.25
C LYS A 204 16.17 -21.02 13.79
N LYS A 205 15.53 -22.16 13.56
CA LYS A 205 15.04 -22.54 12.23
C LYS A 205 13.92 -21.60 11.81
N MET A 206 14.09 -20.89 10.70
CA MET A 206 13.05 -20.04 10.12
C MET A 206 12.38 -20.75 8.93
N PRO A 207 11.04 -20.65 8.78
CA PRO A 207 10.32 -21.23 7.65
C PRO A 207 10.88 -20.85 6.28
N GLU A 208 11.37 -19.62 6.13
CA GLU A 208 11.85 -19.02 4.89
C GLU A 208 13.35 -19.22 4.61
N GLU A 209 14.10 -19.94 5.46
CA GLU A 209 15.56 -20.18 5.30
C GLU A 209 15.92 -20.67 3.89
N LYS A 210 15.17 -21.65 3.40
CA LYS A 210 15.40 -22.22 2.07
C LYS A 210 15.26 -21.17 0.96
N ALA A 211 14.30 -20.25 1.09
CA ALA A 211 14.10 -19.18 0.10
C ALA A 211 15.25 -18.15 0.13
N ILE A 212 15.77 -17.87 1.33
CA ILE A 212 16.93 -16.98 1.51
C ILE A 212 18.17 -17.59 0.84
N GLU A 213 18.40 -18.90 1.05
CA GLU A 213 19.49 -19.63 0.40
C GLU A 213 19.33 -19.68 -1.13
N GLU A 214 18.13 -19.98 -1.63
CA GLU A 214 17.82 -20.05 -3.08
C GLU A 214 18.04 -18.70 -3.79
N THR A 215 17.83 -17.59 -3.09
CA THR A 215 18.04 -16.24 -3.64
C THR A 215 19.47 -15.75 -3.49
N GLY A 216 20.26 -16.38 -2.62
CA GLY A 216 21.61 -15.92 -2.27
C GLY A 216 21.62 -14.65 -1.43
N ALA A 217 20.50 -14.32 -0.78
CA ALA A 217 20.37 -13.11 0.00
C ALA A 217 21.25 -13.18 1.27
N LYS A 218 21.90 -12.07 1.62
CA LYS A 218 22.64 -11.95 2.88
C LYS A 218 21.65 -11.85 4.04
N LEU A 219 21.76 -12.75 5.01
CA LEU A 219 20.96 -12.69 6.23
C LEU A 219 21.64 -11.82 7.29
N GLU A 220 20.93 -10.80 7.77
CA GLU A 220 21.38 -9.91 8.84
C GLU A 220 20.44 -9.94 10.05
N PHE A 221 21.00 -9.73 11.24
CA PHE A 221 20.27 -9.79 12.50
C PHE A 221 20.40 -8.50 13.31
N PHE A 222 19.28 -7.81 13.51
CA PHE A 222 19.20 -6.58 14.27
C PHE A 222 18.72 -6.80 15.70
N PRO A 223 19.20 -6.03 16.69
CA PRO A 223 18.65 -6.02 18.04
C PRO A 223 17.14 -5.79 18.03
N VAL A 224 16.40 -6.48 18.90
CA VAL A 224 14.99 -6.21 19.14
C VAL A 224 14.87 -5.60 20.53
N TYR A 225 14.04 -4.56 20.66
CA TYR A 225 13.86 -3.76 21.87
C TYR A 225 12.49 -4.00 22.50
#